data_AF-A0A7S0BV20-F1
#
_entry.id   AF-A0A7S0BV20-F1
#
_cell.length_a   1.000
_cell.length_b   1.000
_cell.length_c   1.000
_cell.angle_alpha   90.00
_cell.angle_beta   90.00
_cell.angle_gamma   90.00
#
_symmetry.space_group_name_H-M   'P 1'
#
loop_
_entity.id
_entity.type
_entity.pdbx_description
1 polymer ?
#
loop_
_entity_poly.entity_id
_entity_poly.type
_entity_poly.pdbx_seq_one_letter_code
_entity_poly.pdbx_strand_id
1 'polypeptide(L)'
;PDIIAYITQIMNNKCAYVVSDPNGNGGVYFDTKEFEHQAGGMTKYGKLAPNSQQTEEFFPWENQEEERLDRDGDEQEDMKKRDARDFVLWKFRKEGEESLNWKSPWGSGRPGWHIECSAMIHSVMQTFPNHELQVHAGG
;
A
#
# COMPACT_ATOMS: atom_id res chain seq x y z
N PRO A 1 -3.72 13.20 9.63
CA PRO A 1 -2.96 14.24 8.90
C PRO A 1 -1.69 13.66 8.27
N ASP A 2 -0.85 13.02 9.10
CA ASP A 2 0.47 12.51 8.71
C ASP A 2 0.40 11.43 7.63
N ILE A 3 -0.53 10.48 7.75
CA ILE A 3 -0.71 9.42 6.74
C ILE A 3 -1.07 10.02 5.37
N ILE A 4 -2.01 10.96 5.32
CA ILE A 4 -2.42 11.61 4.07
C ILE A 4 -1.24 12.39 3.47
N ALA A 5 -0.48 13.12 4.29
CA ALA A 5 0.71 13.83 3.83
C ALA A 5 1.76 12.86 3.26
N TYR A 6 1.97 11.72 3.92
CA TYR A 6 2.92 10.70 3.50
C TYR A 6 2.49 10.03 2.18
N ILE A 7 1.23 9.63 2.05
CA ILE A 7 0.69 9.13 0.77
C ILE A 7 0.79 10.19 -0.33
N THR A 8 0.54 11.46 -0.01
CA THR A 8 0.71 12.57 -0.98
C THR A 8 2.16 12.66 -1.48
N GLN A 9 3.14 12.45 -0.62
CA GLN A 9 4.54 12.40 -1.03
C GLN A 9 4.83 11.21 -1.95
N ILE A 10 4.29 10.02 -1.65
CA ILE A 10 4.42 8.83 -2.51
C ILE A 10 3.80 9.09 -3.88
N MET A 11 2.62 9.72 -3.93
CA MET A 11 1.93 10.14 -5.16
C MET A 11 2.78 11.14 -5.96
N ASN A 12 3.36 12.14 -5.31
CA ASN A 12 4.23 13.13 -5.97
C ASN A 12 5.51 12.50 -6.54
N ASN A 13 6.01 11.44 -5.88
CA ASN A 13 7.12 10.63 -6.37
C ASN A 13 6.69 9.62 -7.46
N LYS A 14 5.42 9.63 -7.89
CA LYS A 14 4.85 8.73 -8.90
C LYS A 14 4.86 7.24 -8.52
N CYS A 15 5.06 6.92 -7.25
CA CYS A 15 5.04 5.53 -6.75
C CYS A 15 3.65 5.09 -6.26
N ALA A 16 2.60 5.84 -6.59
CA ALA A 16 1.23 5.48 -6.26
C ALA A 16 0.25 6.00 -7.31
N TYR A 17 -0.92 5.37 -7.37
CA TYR A 17 -1.99 5.74 -8.30
C TYR A 17 -3.36 5.57 -7.65
N VAL A 18 -4.34 6.32 -8.16
CA VAL A 18 -5.73 6.22 -7.75
C VAL A 18 -6.46 5.25 -8.65
N VAL A 19 -7.23 4.35 -8.04
CA VAL A 19 -8.23 3.50 -8.67
C VAL A 19 -9.60 4.01 -8.22
N SER A 20 -10.45 4.37 -9.18
CA SER A 20 -11.82 4.79 -8.89
C SER A 20 -12.81 3.69 -9.31
N ASP A 21 -13.70 3.32 -8.41
CA ASP A 21 -14.83 2.42 -8.68
C ASP A 21 -16.14 3.19 -8.42
N PRO A 22 -17.08 3.22 -9.39
CA PRO A 22 -18.44 3.69 -9.14
C PRO A 22 -19.11 3.08 -7.90
N ASN A 23 -18.76 1.84 -7.54
CA ASN A 23 -19.31 1.09 -6.40
C ASN A 23 -18.51 1.27 -5.10
N GLY A 24 -17.49 2.13 -5.07
CA GLY A 24 -16.72 2.41 -3.85
C GLY A 24 -15.57 1.43 -3.54
N ASN A 25 -15.34 0.39 -4.34
CA ASN A 25 -14.17 -0.51 -4.23
C ASN A 25 -12.87 0.11 -4.80
N GLY A 26 -12.74 1.43 -4.73
CA GLY A 26 -11.57 2.16 -5.19
C GLY A 26 -10.59 2.45 -4.05
N GLY A 27 -9.47 3.05 -4.40
CA GLY A 27 -8.46 3.43 -3.43
C GLY A 27 -7.24 4.06 -4.06
N VAL A 28 -6.24 4.30 -3.24
CA VAL A 28 -4.88 4.66 -3.65
C VAL A 28 -4.01 3.43 -3.44
N TYR A 29 -3.31 3.00 -4.48
CA TYR A 29 -2.45 1.83 -4.47
C TYR A 29 -0.99 2.24 -4.68
N PHE A 30 -0.08 1.51 -4.05
CA PHE A 30 1.35 1.65 -4.27
C PHE A 30 1.76 0.92 -5.56
N ASP A 31 2.49 1.59 -6.44
CA ASP A 31 2.97 1.04 -7.71
C ASP A 31 4.34 0.38 -7.52
N THR A 32 4.32 -0.94 -7.31
CA THR A 32 5.54 -1.70 -7.03
C THR A 32 6.50 -1.72 -8.22
N LYS A 33 5.98 -1.77 -9.44
CA LYS A 33 6.77 -1.74 -10.68
C LYS A 33 7.45 -0.39 -10.85
N GLU A 34 6.71 0.70 -10.70
CA GLU A 34 7.28 2.05 -10.86
C GLU A 34 8.31 2.35 -9.78
N PHE A 35 8.10 1.87 -8.54
CA PHE A 35 9.12 1.95 -7.49
C PHE A 35 10.43 1.24 -7.87
N GLU A 36 10.35 0.01 -8.39
CA GLU A 36 11.52 -0.74 -8.84
C GLU A 36 12.22 -0.06 -10.03
N HIS A 37 11.44 0.47 -10.96
CA HIS A 37 11.93 1.20 -12.12
C HIS A 37 12.70 2.47 -11.70
N GLN A 38 12.12 3.29 -10.80
CA GLN A 38 12.77 4.49 -10.29
C GLN A 38 14.00 4.20 -9.42
N ALA A 39 14.03 3.05 -8.75
CA ALA A 39 15.21 2.59 -8.03
C ALA A 39 16.39 2.26 -8.96
N GLY A 40 16.20 2.20 -10.29
CA GLY A 40 17.29 2.01 -11.26
C GLY A 40 18.10 0.73 -11.02
N GLY A 41 17.46 -0.32 -10.51
CA GLY A 41 18.12 -1.58 -10.16
C GLY A 41 18.84 -1.60 -8.80
N MET A 42 18.80 -0.50 -8.02
CA MET A 42 19.40 -0.47 -6.67
C MET A 42 18.63 -1.31 -5.65
N THR A 43 17.33 -1.53 -5.89
CA THR A 43 16.50 -2.35 -5.00
C THR A 43 15.37 -3.01 -5.79
N LYS A 44 14.94 -4.18 -5.31
CA LYS A 44 13.74 -4.89 -5.75
C LYS A 44 12.72 -4.90 -4.61
N TYR A 45 11.44 -4.77 -4.93
CA TYR A 45 10.38 -4.94 -3.94
C TYR A 45 10.36 -6.41 -3.48
N GLY A 46 10.19 -6.63 -2.17
CA GLY A 46 10.26 -7.97 -1.57
C GLY A 46 11.68 -8.49 -1.23
N LYS A 47 12.74 -7.66 -1.28
CA LYS A 47 14.11 -8.10 -0.94
C LYS A 47 14.30 -8.67 0.46
N LEU A 48 13.42 -8.31 1.40
CA LEU A 48 13.46 -8.79 2.79
C LEU A 48 12.80 -10.18 2.96
N ALA A 49 12.19 -10.69 1.89
CA ALA A 49 11.65 -12.04 1.80
C ALA A 49 12.36 -12.77 0.64
N PRO A 50 13.63 -13.18 0.79
CA PRO A 50 14.42 -13.71 -0.33
C PRO A 50 13.89 -15.03 -0.88
N ASN A 51 13.36 -15.89 0.00
CA ASN A 51 12.74 -17.17 -0.39
C ASN A 51 11.45 -16.98 -1.19
N SER A 52 10.88 -15.78 -1.12
CA SER A 52 9.68 -15.37 -1.84
C SER A 52 9.95 -14.85 -3.24
N GLN A 53 11.22 -14.62 -3.60
CA GLN A 53 11.61 -14.07 -4.90
C GLN A 53 11.87 -15.12 -5.97
N GLN A 54 11.94 -16.40 -5.60
CA GLN A 54 12.36 -17.50 -6.50
C GLN A 54 11.23 -18.46 -6.89
N THR A 55 10.02 -18.27 -6.37
CA THR A 55 8.90 -19.13 -6.69
C THR A 55 7.70 -18.27 -7.09
N GLU A 56 7.03 -18.64 -8.17
CA GLU A 56 5.62 -18.27 -8.39
C GLU A 56 4.75 -18.68 -7.18
N GLU A 57 5.28 -19.53 -6.29
CA GLU A 57 4.68 -19.93 -5.01
C GLU A 57 4.66 -18.86 -3.90
N PHE A 58 5.32 -17.70 -4.05
CA PHE A 58 5.03 -16.55 -3.17
C PHE A 58 3.88 -15.69 -3.68
N PHE A 59 3.47 -15.88 -4.93
CA PHE A 59 2.17 -15.47 -5.41
C PHE A 59 1.28 -16.70 -5.61
N PRO A 60 1.03 -17.56 -4.59
CA PRO A 60 0.11 -18.69 -4.77
C PRO A 60 -1.31 -18.20 -5.12
N TRP A 61 -1.61 -16.92 -4.86
CA TRP A 61 -2.78 -16.16 -5.29
C TRP A 61 -2.86 -15.85 -6.80
N GLU A 62 -1.81 -16.09 -7.58
CA GLU A 62 -1.85 -15.97 -9.05
C GLU A 62 -2.70 -17.10 -9.67
N ASN A 63 -2.79 -18.27 -9.01
CA ASN A 63 -3.45 -19.48 -9.54
C ASN A 63 -4.70 -19.95 -8.76
N GLN A 64 -5.14 -19.22 -7.73
CA GLN A 64 -6.36 -19.55 -6.97
C GLN A 64 -7.30 -18.34 -6.99
N GLU A 65 -8.35 -18.45 -7.81
CA GLU A 65 -9.36 -17.42 -8.01
C GLU A 65 -10.28 -17.22 -6.77
N GLU A 66 -10.21 -18.11 -5.77
CA GLU A 66 -11.24 -18.22 -4.71
C GLU A 66 -10.84 -17.73 -3.30
N GLU A 67 -9.56 -17.43 -2.98
CA GLU A 67 -9.14 -16.94 -1.65
C GLU A 67 -8.35 -15.61 -1.69
N ARG A 68 -8.79 -14.65 -2.51
CA ARG A 68 -8.16 -13.32 -2.63
C ARG A 68 -8.74 -12.32 -1.62
N LEU A 69 -8.69 -12.67 -0.33
CA LEU A 69 -9.00 -11.74 0.76
C LEU A 69 -7.71 -11.00 1.10
N ASP A 70 -7.65 -9.67 0.88
CA ASP A 70 -6.72 -8.83 1.65
C ASP A 70 -6.93 -9.14 3.14
N ARG A 71 -5.92 -9.00 4.02
CA ARG A 71 -6.08 -9.32 5.48
C ARG A 71 -7.27 -8.61 6.17
N ASP A 72 -7.80 -7.59 5.52
CA ASP A 72 -9.03 -6.85 5.90
C ASP A 72 -10.34 -7.50 5.41
N GLY A 73 -10.30 -8.68 4.79
CA GLY A 73 -11.45 -9.49 4.40
C GLY A 73 -12.17 -9.06 3.13
N ASP A 74 -11.49 -8.43 2.16
CA ASP A 74 -12.14 -7.90 0.96
C ASP A 74 -11.73 -8.65 -0.32
N GLU A 75 -12.71 -9.31 -0.96
CA GLU A 75 -12.57 -10.23 -2.11
C GLU A 75 -12.44 -9.54 -3.48
N GLN A 76 -12.74 -8.24 -3.59
CA GLN A 76 -13.00 -7.59 -4.90
C GLN A 76 -11.96 -6.57 -5.36
N GLU A 77 -10.86 -6.36 -4.62
CA GLU A 77 -9.89 -5.30 -4.95
C GLU A 77 -8.94 -5.65 -6.10
N ASP A 78 -8.73 -6.94 -6.39
CA ASP A 78 -7.66 -7.37 -7.29
C ASP A 78 -7.89 -7.06 -8.77
N MET A 79 -9.14 -6.94 -9.23
CA MET A 79 -9.45 -6.72 -10.65
C MET A 79 -9.03 -5.34 -11.19
N LYS A 80 -8.53 -4.42 -10.33
CA LYS A 80 -8.21 -3.04 -10.71
C LYS A 80 -6.77 -2.62 -10.43
N LYS A 81 -5.96 -3.50 -9.84
CA LYS A 81 -4.54 -3.27 -9.62
C LYS A 81 -3.79 -3.36 -10.96
N ARG A 82 -2.76 -2.53 -11.14
CA ARG A 82 -1.89 -2.58 -12.33
C ARG A 82 -0.93 -3.77 -12.28
N ASP A 83 -0.55 -4.17 -11.07
CA ASP A 83 0.29 -5.32 -10.78
C ASP A 83 -0.30 -6.07 -9.58
N ALA A 84 -0.24 -7.40 -9.58
CA ALA A 84 -0.72 -8.22 -8.46
C ALA A 84 0.05 -7.96 -7.15
N ARG A 85 1.26 -7.39 -7.23
CA ARG A 85 2.08 -6.98 -6.08
C ARG A 85 1.66 -5.67 -5.45
N ASP A 86 0.83 -4.88 -6.14
CA ASP A 86 0.40 -3.58 -5.66
C ASP A 86 -0.52 -3.76 -4.45
N PHE A 87 -0.35 -2.88 -3.45
CA PHE A 87 -1.09 -2.94 -2.20
C PHE A 87 -1.71 -1.58 -1.89
N VAL A 88 -2.81 -1.60 -1.14
CA VAL A 88 -3.60 -0.41 -0.82
C VAL A 88 -2.86 0.47 0.20
N LEU A 89 -2.76 1.76 -0.13
CA LEU A 89 -2.32 2.83 0.75
C LEU A 89 -3.52 3.53 1.41
N TRP A 90 -4.60 3.70 0.65
CA TRP A 90 -5.84 4.32 1.11
C TRP A 90 -7.03 3.61 0.48
N LYS A 91 -7.95 3.12 1.30
CA LYS A 91 -9.14 2.41 0.86
C LYS A 91 -10.34 3.35 0.89
N PHE A 92 -11.07 3.47 -0.21
CA PHE A 92 -12.28 4.32 -0.21
C PHE A 92 -13.37 3.72 0.65
N ARG A 93 -14.20 4.60 1.20
CA ARG A 93 -15.37 4.21 2.00
C ARG A 93 -16.34 3.42 1.12
N LYS A 94 -16.75 2.25 1.62
CA LYS A 94 -17.89 1.49 1.08
C LYS A 94 -19.21 1.95 1.70
N GLU A 95 -20.31 1.68 1.01
CA GLU A 95 -21.64 1.86 1.59
C GLU A 95 -21.78 0.97 2.83
N GLY A 96 -22.19 1.55 3.97
CA GLY A 96 -22.29 0.87 5.26
C GLY A 96 -21.09 1.04 6.20
N GLU A 97 -19.93 1.49 5.71
CA GLU A 97 -18.75 1.77 6.55
C GLU A 97 -18.76 3.23 7.04
N GLU A 98 -19.67 3.58 7.95
CA GLU A 98 -19.78 4.97 8.45
C GLU A 98 -18.78 5.31 9.55
N SER A 99 -18.34 4.33 10.33
CA SER A 99 -17.51 4.52 11.52
C SER A 99 -16.01 4.72 11.23
N LEU A 100 -15.53 4.35 10.04
CA LEU A 100 -14.11 4.39 9.66
C LEU A 100 -13.90 5.24 8.41
N ASN A 101 -14.32 6.50 8.46
CA ASN A 101 -14.29 7.40 7.32
C ASN A 101 -13.58 8.72 7.63
N TRP A 102 -12.46 8.96 6.95
CA TRP A 102 -11.70 10.20 7.00
C TRP A 102 -11.68 10.87 5.64
N LYS A 103 -11.69 12.21 5.62
CA LYS A 103 -11.56 12.99 4.38
C LYS A 103 -10.12 12.97 3.88
N SER A 104 -9.92 12.73 2.59
CA SER A 104 -8.62 12.85 1.91
C SER A 104 -8.78 13.53 0.54
N PRO A 105 -7.68 14.00 -0.09
CA PRO A 105 -7.70 14.56 -1.44
C PRO A 105 -8.22 13.59 -2.52
N TRP A 106 -8.15 12.28 -2.28
CA TRP A 106 -8.53 11.26 -3.25
C TRP A 106 -9.95 10.75 -3.04
N GLY A 107 -10.58 11.09 -1.92
CA GLY A 107 -11.89 10.57 -1.52
C GLY A 107 -11.95 10.22 -0.04
N SER A 108 -13.17 10.11 0.46
CA SER A 108 -13.44 9.68 1.82
C SER A 108 -13.10 8.19 2.00
N GLY A 109 -12.42 7.81 3.07
CA GLY A 109 -11.97 6.43 3.26
C GLY A 109 -11.10 6.23 4.50
N ARG A 110 -10.31 5.16 4.51
CA ARG A 110 -9.43 4.76 5.62
C ARG A 110 -8.02 4.39 5.12
N PRO A 111 -6.99 4.50 5.98
CA PRO A 111 -5.66 4.03 5.63
C PRO A 111 -5.63 2.51 5.39
N GLY A 112 -4.73 2.07 4.52
CA GLY A 112 -4.39 0.65 4.39
C GLY A 112 -3.45 0.19 5.52
N TRP A 113 -3.45 -1.09 5.85
CA TRP A 113 -2.71 -1.63 7.01
C TRP A 113 -1.22 -1.22 7.04
N HIS A 114 -0.50 -1.35 5.92
CA HIS A 114 0.96 -1.14 5.89
C HIS A 114 1.39 0.34 5.94
N ILE A 115 0.51 1.28 5.60
CA ILE A 115 0.91 2.70 5.54
C ILE A 115 0.98 3.34 6.92
N GLU A 116 0.25 2.80 7.90
CA GLU A 116 0.15 3.37 9.24
C GLU A 116 1.51 3.38 9.94
N CYS A 117 2.17 2.22 10.01
CA CYS A 117 3.48 2.10 10.65
C CYS A 117 4.54 2.96 9.93
N SER A 118 4.51 2.98 8.60
CA SER A 118 5.44 3.77 7.79
C SER A 118 5.29 5.27 8.04
N ALA A 119 4.06 5.79 8.06
CA ALA A 119 3.79 7.20 8.29
C ALA A 119 4.13 7.63 9.72
N MET A 120 3.80 6.80 10.72
CA MET A 120 4.13 7.08 12.12
C MET A 120 5.64 7.13 12.34
N ILE A 121 6.38 6.14 11.84
CA ILE A 121 7.84 6.11 11.93
C ILE A 121 8.42 7.32 11.22
N HIS A 122 7.97 7.63 10.00
CA HIS A 122 8.46 8.79 9.26
C HIS A 122 8.25 10.11 10.04
N SER A 123 7.05 10.33 10.60
CA SER A 123 6.73 11.51 11.41
C SER A 123 7.66 11.63 12.62
N VAL A 124 7.89 10.52 13.34
CA VAL A 124 8.80 10.49 14.49
C VAL A 124 10.26 10.71 14.06
N MET A 125 10.70 10.10 12.95
CA MET A 125 12.08 10.23 12.44
C MET A 125 12.44 11.64 12.01
N GLN A 126 11.47 12.47 11.59
CA GLN A 126 11.69 13.90 11.31
C GLN A 126 12.13 14.69 12.55
N THR A 127 11.91 14.18 13.75
CA THR A 127 12.37 14.82 15.00
C THR A 127 13.83 14.49 15.33
N PHE A 128 14.43 13.51 14.67
CA PHE A 128 15.81 13.08 14.89
C PHE A 128 16.75 13.70 13.84
N PRO A 129 17.95 14.17 14.22
CA PRO A 129 18.86 14.85 13.29
C PRO A 129 19.23 14.02 12.05
N ASN A 130 19.36 12.70 12.21
CA ASN A 130 19.84 11.82 11.15
C ASN A 130 18.71 11.19 10.33
N HIS A 131 17.45 11.33 10.74
CA HIS A 131 16.28 10.74 10.06
C HIS A 131 16.37 9.22 9.80
N GLU A 132 17.28 8.52 10.49
CA GLU A 132 17.62 7.11 10.24
C GLU A 132 17.00 6.20 11.30
N LEU A 133 16.28 5.18 10.85
CA LEU A 133 15.83 4.09 11.69
C LEU A 133 16.89 2.98 11.70
N GLN A 134 17.48 2.74 12.87
CA GLN A 134 18.53 1.72 13.01
C GLN A 134 17.98 0.29 13.12
N VAL A 135 16.84 0.12 13.80
CA VAL A 135 16.24 -1.19 14.06
C VAL A 135 14.73 -1.10 13.87
N HIS A 136 14.18 -2.00 13.06
CA HIS A 136 12.75 -2.24 12.93
C HIS A 136 12.48 -3.71 13.22
N ALA A 137 11.51 -4.02 14.08
CA ALA A 137 11.22 -5.38 14.53
C ALA A 137 9.72 -5.66 14.49
N GLY A 138 9.37 -6.94 14.29
CA GLY A 138 8.01 -7.47 14.23
C GLY A 138 8.06 -9.00 14.23
N GLY A 139 6.91 -9.64 14.48
CA GLY A 139 6.75 -11.10 14.52
C GLY A 139 6.10 -11.67 13.26
#